data_AF-A0A520JD29-F1
#
_entry.id   AF-A0A520JD29-F1
#
_cell.length_a   1.000
_cell.length_b   1.000
_cell.length_c   1.000
_cell.angle_alpha   90.00
_cell.angle_beta   90.00
_cell.angle_gamma   90.00
#
_symmetry.space_group_name_H-M   'P 1'
#
loop_
_entity.id
_entity.type
_entity.pdbx_description
1 polymer ?
#
loop_
_entity_poly.entity_id
_entity_poly.type
_entity_poly.pdbx_seq_one_letter_code
_entity_poly.pdbx_strand_id
1 'polypeptide(L)'
;YELPLVCDTGSGGPAIAIAEAAVENWPAMSLTGTETGDLGVAAKLTRRIDDSLVAVVAEVGAGIMSPWRVVMIAANPGALIENTLLTSLSPASVGDFSWVKPGKTAWDWWSGPLLQGVPVAGSNDATERAFIDFAASQKLAYTMVDEGWYVNSGGGPILFPGADPTRTVPEIDLPSLVRYGRSRGVGLIVWMHWALLDRDMERILSFLERTGVKGIKIDFMNRDDQEMIAFYHRVAAATARHHLLLDLHGATHPWGMTRTWPNFLTQEGVLGAEYGKWTKRITARHNITLAYTRMLAGPMDYTPGGYRNATPATFAIAATGPQTQTTRAAELAKYVVFESPLQSVADSPDAYRGQKGLDFLSAVPASWDETRFLQGTLGRDIAVARRHGTRWYVGAMTDAPRTFSLPLSFLGTGRYTVRTWQDGVAPTDLVTATHTVVPSDTLSLVLSPSGGATAILEPKP
;
A
#
# COMPACT_ATOMS: atom_id res chain seq x y z
N TYR A 1 -20.55 -3.87 7.50
CA TYR A 1 -19.59 -4.25 6.45
C TYR A 1 -18.92 -2.99 5.97
N GLU A 2 -17.60 -3.02 5.86
CA GLU A 2 -16.82 -1.94 5.24
C GLU A 2 -16.88 -2.05 3.71
N LEU A 3 -16.50 -0.98 3.03
CA LEU A 3 -16.38 -0.93 1.58
C LEU A 3 -14.93 -1.17 1.13
N PRO A 4 -14.71 -1.73 -0.07
CA PRO A 4 -15.71 -2.30 -0.97
C PRO A 4 -16.26 -3.65 -0.46
N LEU A 5 -17.57 -3.85 -0.58
CA LEU A 5 -18.20 -5.16 -0.34
C LEU A 5 -18.33 -5.91 -1.66
N VAL A 6 -17.73 -7.09 -1.76
CA VAL A 6 -17.77 -7.92 -2.98
C VAL A 6 -18.61 -9.17 -2.77
N CYS A 7 -19.52 -9.40 -3.72
CA CYS A 7 -20.36 -10.59 -3.80
C CYS A 7 -20.00 -11.37 -5.05
N ASP A 8 -19.58 -12.62 -4.87
CA ASP A 8 -19.52 -13.62 -5.93
C ASP A 8 -20.87 -14.36 -5.94
N THR A 9 -21.67 -14.17 -6.99
CA THR A 9 -23.01 -14.77 -7.08
C THR A 9 -22.98 -16.27 -7.41
N GLY A 10 -21.78 -16.84 -7.65
CA GLY A 10 -21.60 -18.25 -7.96
C GLY A 10 -22.21 -18.67 -9.30
N SER A 11 -22.16 -19.96 -9.63
CA SER A 11 -22.89 -20.60 -10.76
C SER A 11 -22.85 -19.87 -12.12
N GLY A 12 -21.75 -19.19 -12.46
CA GLY A 12 -21.62 -18.44 -13.72
C GLY A 12 -22.37 -17.11 -13.74
N GLY A 13 -22.88 -16.64 -12.60
CA GLY A 13 -23.42 -15.30 -12.42
C GLY A 13 -22.33 -14.23 -12.29
N PRO A 14 -22.70 -12.94 -12.41
CA PRO A 14 -21.74 -11.84 -12.32
C PRO A 14 -21.20 -11.68 -10.90
N ALA A 15 -20.00 -11.09 -10.78
CA ALA A 15 -19.53 -10.53 -9.52
C ALA A 15 -20.00 -9.08 -9.39
N ILE A 16 -20.33 -8.70 -8.17
CA ILE A 16 -20.78 -7.35 -7.82
C ILE A 16 -19.87 -6.80 -6.73
N ALA A 17 -19.39 -5.56 -6.89
CA ALA A 17 -18.75 -4.81 -5.82
C ALA A 17 -19.50 -3.51 -5.54
N ILE A 18 -19.84 -3.27 -4.28
CA ILE A 18 -20.44 -2.02 -3.80
C ILE A 18 -19.32 -1.17 -3.20
N ALA A 19 -19.24 0.08 -3.63
CA ALA A 19 -18.25 1.06 -3.19
C ALA A 19 -18.84 2.48 -3.26
N GLU A 20 -18.00 3.47 -2.99
CA GLU A 20 -18.30 4.88 -3.23
C GLU A 20 -17.10 5.60 -3.86
N ALA A 21 -17.35 6.71 -4.55
CA ALA A 21 -16.33 7.50 -5.23
C ALA A 21 -16.57 9.00 -5.04
N ALA A 22 -15.49 9.78 -5.15
CA ALA A 22 -15.52 11.24 -5.00
C ALA A 22 -16.13 11.68 -3.65
N VAL A 23 -15.74 11.02 -2.56
CA VAL A 23 -16.17 11.37 -1.20
C VAL A 23 -15.38 12.59 -0.73
N GLU A 24 -16.01 13.75 -0.77
CA GLU A 24 -15.42 15.03 -0.35
C GLU A 24 -16.46 15.82 0.46
N ASN A 25 -16.05 16.37 1.61
CA ASN A 25 -16.95 17.07 2.54
C ASN A 25 -18.23 16.27 2.85
N TRP A 26 -18.11 14.95 2.90
CA TRP A 26 -19.20 14.00 3.13
C TRP A 26 -18.67 12.83 3.97
N PRO A 27 -19.42 12.26 4.93
CA PRO A 27 -18.97 11.10 5.69
C PRO A 27 -18.88 9.85 4.82
N ALA A 28 -17.92 8.97 5.13
CA ALA A 28 -17.86 7.66 4.50
C ALA A 28 -19.13 6.83 4.76
N MET A 29 -19.37 5.88 3.87
CA MET A 29 -20.46 4.93 3.92
C MET A 29 -19.95 3.56 4.38
N SER A 30 -20.65 2.99 5.35
CA SER A 30 -20.61 1.56 5.65
C SER A 30 -21.92 0.90 5.20
N LEU A 31 -21.94 -0.43 5.18
CA LEU A 31 -23.12 -1.21 4.82
C LEU A 31 -23.60 -2.06 6.01
N THR A 32 -24.90 -2.14 6.23
CA THR A 32 -25.53 -3.04 7.20
C THR A 32 -26.40 -4.07 6.48
N GLY A 33 -26.90 -5.07 7.21
CA GLY A 33 -28.07 -5.82 6.73
C GLY A 33 -29.28 -4.89 6.56
N THR A 34 -30.25 -5.32 5.76
CA THR A 34 -31.53 -4.61 5.62
C THR A 34 -32.33 -4.70 6.93
N GLU A 35 -33.14 -3.68 7.23
CA GLU A 35 -33.98 -3.68 8.43
C GLU A 35 -35.09 -4.75 8.37
N THR A 36 -35.50 -5.13 7.17
CA THR A 36 -36.51 -6.18 6.93
C THR A 36 -35.95 -7.60 7.06
N GLY A 37 -34.62 -7.75 7.04
CA GLY A 37 -33.94 -9.05 6.95
C GLY A 37 -33.93 -9.64 5.53
N ASP A 38 -34.46 -8.92 4.54
CA ASP A 38 -34.41 -9.33 3.13
C ASP A 38 -32.96 -9.36 2.60
N LEU A 39 -32.75 -10.15 1.55
CA LEU A 39 -31.46 -10.23 0.86
C LEU A 39 -31.05 -8.84 0.34
N GLY A 40 -29.94 -8.33 0.87
CA GLY A 40 -29.39 -7.05 0.45
C GLY A 40 -28.59 -6.38 1.57
N VAL A 41 -28.23 -5.13 1.33
CA VAL A 41 -27.53 -4.28 2.27
C VAL A 41 -28.13 -2.89 2.29
N ALA A 42 -28.07 -2.21 3.44
CA ALA A 42 -28.48 -0.83 3.60
C ALA A 42 -27.25 0.07 3.84
N ALA A 43 -27.28 1.27 3.27
CA ALA A 43 -26.23 2.26 3.47
C ALA A 43 -26.35 2.93 4.85
N LYS A 44 -25.23 3.02 5.57
CA LYS A 44 -25.13 3.74 6.84
C LYS A 44 -23.95 4.70 6.78
N LEU A 45 -24.25 6.01 6.84
CA LEU A 45 -23.23 7.05 6.92
C LEU A 45 -22.63 7.11 8.32
N THR A 46 -21.33 7.37 8.39
CA THR A 46 -20.68 7.76 9.65
C THR A 46 -21.31 9.06 10.17
N ARG A 47 -21.56 9.09 11.48
CA ARG A 47 -22.14 10.25 12.18
C ARG A 47 -21.03 11.08 12.79
N ARG A 48 -21.30 12.37 13.03
CA ARG A 48 -20.34 13.23 13.72
C ARG A 48 -20.11 12.74 15.15
N ILE A 49 -18.92 13.00 15.65
CA ILE A 49 -18.52 12.63 17.02
C ILE A 49 -19.17 13.53 18.05
N ASP A 50 -19.35 14.81 17.74
CA ASP A 50 -19.95 15.80 18.62
C ASP A 50 -21.49 15.75 18.64
N ASP A 51 -22.11 15.28 17.57
CA ASP A 51 -23.55 15.01 17.49
C ASP A 51 -23.87 13.79 16.60
N SER A 52 -24.20 12.67 17.26
CA SER A 52 -24.53 11.42 16.59
C SER A 52 -25.82 11.46 15.73
N LEU A 53 -26.67 12.48 15.89
CA LEU A 53 -27.87 12.65 15.06
C LEU A 53 -27.53 13.22 13.68
N VAL A 54 -26.36 13.82 13.52
CA VAL A 54 -25.95 14.51 12.30
C VAL A 54 -24.90 13.68 11.55
N ALA A 55 -25.17 13.41 10.27
CA ALA A 55 -24.19 12.79 9.36
C ALA A 55 -23.54 13.84 8.44
N VAL A 56 -24.34 14.80 7.98
CA VAL A 56 -23.95 15.79 6.97
C VAL A 56 -24.44 17.16 7.43
N VAL A 57 -23.54 18.13 7.41
CA VAL A 57 -23.82 19.55 7.51
C VAL A 57 -23.54 20.17 6.15
N ALA A 58 -24.49 20.91 5.60
CA ALA A 58 -24.34 21.65 4.36
C ALA A 58 -24.80 23.09 4.56
N GLU A 59 -24.19 24.03 3.82
CA GLU A 59 -24.60 25.42 3.86
C GLU A 59 -26.01 25.60 3.29
N VAL A 60 -26.83 26.41 3.95
CA VAL A 60 -28.19 26.71 3.49
C VAL A 60 -28.12 27.46 2.16
N GLY A 61 -28.79 26.93 1.14
CA GLY A 61 -28.82 27.52 -0.20
C GLY A 61 -27.70 27.02 -1.13
N ALA A 62 -26.68 26.32 -0.60
CA ALA A 62 -25.82 25.49 -1.43
C ALA A 62 -26.60 24.21 -1.81
N GLY A 63 -26.63 23.86 -3.10
CA GLY A 63 -27.17 22.57 -3.51
C GLY A 63 -26.40 21.44 -2.82
N ILE A 64 -27.10 20.38 -2.39
CA ILE A 64 -26.46 19.22 -1.76
C ILE A 64 -26.15 18.19 -2.84
N MET A 65 -24.87 17.85 -3.00
CA MET A 65 -24.42 16.77 -3.87
C MET A 65 -23.74 15.70 -3.02
N SER A 66 -24.29 14.49 -3.01
CA SER A 66 -23.66 13.35 -2.35
C SER A 66 -22.53 12.79 -3.22
N PRO A 67 -21.58 12.04 -2.63
CA PRO A 67 -20.65 11.21 -3.39
C PRO A 67 -21.39 10.16 -4.21
N TRP A 68 -20.72 9.61 -5.22
CA TRP A 68 -21.26 8.50 -5.99
C TRP A 68 -21.40 7.27 -5.11
N ARG A 69 -22.52 6.56 -5.23
CA ARG A 69 -22.65 5.17 -4.76
C ARG A 69 -22.47 4.28 -5.98
N VAL A 70 -21.47 3.41 -5.92
CA VAL A 70 -20.98 2.67 -7.09
C VAL A 70 -21.31 1.21 -6.94
N VAL A 71 -21.91 0.64 -7.99
CA VAL A 71 -22.09 -0.80 -8.15
C VAL A 71 -21.27 -1.21 -9.36
N MET A 72 -20.12 -1.84 -9.12
CA MET A 72 -19.29 -2.43 -10.17
C MET A 72 -19.81 -3.84 -10.46
N ILE A 73 -19.96 -4.17 -11.74
CA ILE A 73 -20.44 -5.49 -12.19
C ILE A 73 -19.43 -6.04 -13.19
N ALA A 74 -19.01 -7.29 -13.01
CA ALA A 74 -18.12 -7.97 -13.93
C ALA A 74 -18.48 -9.46 -14.05
N ALA A 75 -17.92 -10.14 -15.05
CA ALA A 75 -18.19 -11.56 -15.28
C ALA A 75 -17.70 -12.48 -14.14
N ASN A 76 -16.70 -12.04 -13.37
CA ASN A 76 -16.16 -12.73 -12.20
C ASN A 76 -15.42 -11.73 -11.29
N PRO A 77 -15.08 -12.09 -10.04
CA PRO A 77 -14.45 -11.15 -9.11
C PRO A 77 -13.10 -10.60 -9.59
N GLY A 78 -12.31 -11.39 -10.33
CA GLY A 78 -11.01 -10.95 -10.85
C GLY A 78 -11.12 -9.88 -11.92
N ALA A 79 -12.16 -9.94 -12.75
CA ALA A 79 -12.43 -8.90 -13.75
C ALA A 79 -12.80 -7.54 -13.13
N LEU A 80 -13.15 -7.47 -11.84
CA LEU A 80 -13.34 -6.19 -11.13
C LEU A 80 -12.00 -5.47 -10.89
N ILE A 81 -10.87 -6.17 -10.87
CA ILE A 81 -9.55 -5.59 -10.57
C ILE A 81 -9.10 -4.59 -11.63
N GLU A 82 -9.52 -4.78 -12.88
CA GLU A 82 -9.22 -3.86 -14.00
C GLU A 82 -10.16 -2.65 -14.04
N ASN A 83 -11.13 -2.55 -13.11
CA ASN A 83 -12.13 -1.50 -13.11
C ASN A 83 -11.55 -0.16 -12.62
N THR A 84 -11.81 0.92 -13.37
CA THR A 84 -11.33 2.27 -13.06
C THR A 84 -12.48 3.24 -12.73
N LEU A 85 -13.67 2.75 -12.38
CA LEU A 85 -14.85 3.61 -12.15
C LEU A 85 -14.63 4.59 -11.00
N LEU A 86 -14.02 4.17 -9.89
CA LEU A 86 -13.85 5.08 -8.75
C LEU A 86 -12.96 6.26 -9.09
N THR A 87 -11.86 6.05 -9.81
CA THR A 87 -11.03 7.15 -10.32
C THR A 87 -11.74 7.92 -11.43
N SER A 88 -12.47 7.26 -12.32
CA SER A 88 -13.21 7.91 -13.42
C SER A 88 -14.34 8.83 -12.96
N LEU A 89 -14.90 8.59 -11.78
CA LEU A 89 -15.94 9.42 -11.15
C LEU A 89 -15.38 10.57 -10.31
N SER A 90 -14.09 10.53 -9.95
CA SER A 90 -13.42 11.58 -9.19
C SER A 90 -13.00 12.77 -10.06
N PRO A 91 -12.94 13.99 -9.52
CA PRO A 91 -12.43 15.16 -10.23
C PRO A 91 -11.00 14.94 -10.78
N ALA A 92 -10.69 15.59 -11.90
CA ALA A 92 -9.32 15.66 -12.39
C ALA A 92 -8.48 16.60 -11.50
N SER A 93 -7.18 16.33 -11.43
CA SER A 93 -6.23 17.21 -10.76
C SER A 93 -6.07 18.55 -11.49
N VAL A 94 -5.74 19.58 -10.72
CA VAL A 94 -5.47 20.94 -11.22
C VAL A 94 -4.10 21.39 -10.71
N GLY A 95 -3.24 21.86 -11.61
CA GLY A 95 -1.89 22.32 -11.30
C GLY A 95 -0.79 21.39 -11.84
N ASP A 96 0.45 21.65 -11.43
CA ASP A 96 1.62 20.86 -11.83
C ASP A 96 1.92 19.76 -10.80
N PHE A 97 1.93 18.51 -11.28
CA PHE A 97 2.30 17.33 -10.51
C PHE A 97 3.51 16.60 -11.11
N SER A 98 4.28 17.24 -12.01
CA SER A 98 5.48 16.66 -12.63
C SER A 98 6.58 16.28 -11.63
N TRP A 99 6.54 16.89 -10.43
CA TRP A 99 7.42 16.61 -9.30
C TRP A 99 7.04 15.33 -8.53
N VAL A 100 5.81 14.82 -8.68
CA VAL A 100 5.36 13.60 -8.02
C VAL A 100 6.09 12.41 -8.64
N LYS A 101 6.77 11.64 -7.79
CA LYS A 101 7.51 10.44 -8.20
C LYS A 101 7.07 9.25 -7.34
N PRO A 102 6.39 8.25 -7.93
CA PRO A 102 6.20 6.97 -7.30
C PRO A 102 7.54 6.30 -7.00
N GLY A 103 7.56 5.45 -5.99
CA GLY A 103 8.77 4.73 -5.61
C GLY A 103 8.55 3.75 -4.48
N LYS A 104 9.66 3.15 -4.06
CA LYS A 104 9.68 2.25 -2.90
C LYS A 104 10.44 2.89 -1.76
N THR A 105 10.03 2.59 -0.54
CA THR A 105 10.65 3.11 0.68
C THR A 105 11.20 1.99 1.53
N ALA A 106 12.44 2.09 1.99
CA ALA A 106 12.88 1.30 3.14
C ALA A 106 12.14 1.80 4.38
N TRP A 107 11.70 0.90 5.25
CA TRP A 107 10.89 1.26 6.41
C TRP A 107 11.42 0.62 7.69
N ASP A 108 11.63 1.45 8.70
CA ASP A 108 12.27 1.13 9.97
C ASP A 108 11.31 0.48 10.99
N TRP A 109 10.07 0.95 11.05
CA TRP A 109 9.15 0.63 12.13
C TRP A 109 8.68 -0.84 12.20
N TRP A 110 8.38 -1.47 11.06
CA TRP A 110 7.81 -2.83 11.03
C TRP A 110 8.79 -3.85 11.62
N SER A 111 10.05 -3.78 11.19
CA SER A 111 11.11 -4.62 11.71
C SER A 111 11.41 -4.35 13.20
N GLY A 112 11.00 -3.19 13.73
CA GLY A 112 11.39 -2.69 15.04
C GLY A 112 12.87 -2.29 15.05
N PRO A 113 13.41 -1.80 16.18
CA PRO A 113 14.82 -1.37 16.24
C PRO A 113 15.76 -2.60 16.17
N LEU A 114 15.98 -3.12 14.96
CA LEU A 114 16.84 -4.27 14.67
C LEU A 114 17.90 -3.89 13.65
N LEU A 115 19.05 -3.44 14.15
CA LEU A 115 20.26 -3.28 13.37
C LEU A 115 21.47 -3.74 14.19
N GLN A 116 22.08 -4.87 13.80
CA GLN A 116 23.23 -5.46 14.48
C GLN A 116 24.44 -4.51 14.51
N GLY A 117 24.58 -3.66 13.49
CA GLY A 117 25.67 -2.70 13.37
C GLY A 117 25.50 -1.41 14.18
N VAL A 118 24.36 -1.21 14.85
CA VAL A 118 24.04 0.01 15.61
C VAL A 118 23.80 -0.37 17.08
N PRO A 119 24.67 0.05 18.03
CA PRO A 119 24.59 -0.38 19.44
C PRO A 119 23.24 -0.11 20.10
N VAL A 120 22.61 1.02 19.75
CA VAL A 120 21.26 1.38 20.17
C VAL A 120 20.47 1.75 18.92
N ALA A 121 19.92 0.74 18.25
CA ALA A 121 19.03 0.96 17.11
C ALA A 121 17.73 1.65 17.58
N GLY A 122 17.16 2.53 16.76
CA GLY A 122 15.98 3.32 17.07
C GLY A 122 15.99 4.64 16.32
N SER A 123 15.19 5.62 16.75
CA SER A 123 15.07 6.94 16.12
C SER A 123 16.34 7.79 16.34
N ASN A 124 17.42 7.46 15.62
CA ASN A 124 18.69 8.15 15.67
C ASN A 124 19.43 8.14 14.32
N ASP A 125 20.33 9.09 14.14
CA ASP A 125 21.07 9.31 12.89
C ASP A 125 21.80 8.06 12.36
N ALA A 126 22.34 7.21 13.25
CA ALA A 126 23.08 6.02 12.84
C ALA A 126 22.16 4.95 12.22
N THR A 127 20.97 4.77 12.80
CA THR A 127 19.92 3.88 12.28
C THR A 127 19.45 4.39 10.91
N GLU A 128 19.09 5.66 10.82
CA GLU A 128 18.57 6.23 9.57
C GLU A 128 19.60 6.19 8.43
N ARG A 129 20.89 6.42 8.71
CA ARG A 129 21.95 6.28 7.70
C ARG A 129 22.07 4.86 7.17
N ALA A 130 21.91 3.85 8.03
CA ALA A 130 21.94 2.45 7.60
C ALA A 130 20.75 2.10 6.69
N PHE A 131 19.55 2.63 6.99
CA PHE A 131 18.38 2.47 6.12
C PHE A 131 18.54 3.23 4.80
N ILE A 132 19.11 4.45 4.81
CA ILE A 132 19.47 5.19 3.59
C ILE A 132 20.44 4.40 2.72
N ASP A 133 21.50 3.83 3.30
CA ASP A 133 22.49 3.04 2.56
C ASP A 133 21.88 1.76 1.99
N PHE A 134 20.99 1.09 2.74
CA PHE A 134 20.23 -0.04 2.24
C PHE A 134 19.33 0.36 1.06
N ALA A 135 18.53 1.42 1.21
CA ALA A 135 17.67 1.96 0.16
C ALA A 135 18.47 2.24 -1.12
N ALA A 136 19.62 2.91 -0.99
CA ALA A 136 20.51 3.18 -2.12
C ALA A 136 21.03 1.89 -2.77
N SER A 137 21.45 0.90 -1.97
CA SER A 137 21.95 -0.39 -2.48
C SER A 137 20.90 -1.17 -3.27
N GLN A 138 19.62 -1.02 -2.90
CA GLN A 138 18.48 -1.68 -3.56
C GLN A 138 17.80 -0.79 -4.61
N LYS A 139 18.32 0.42 -4.87
CA LYS A 139 17.74 1.41 -5.79
C LYS A 139 16.31 1.80 -5.41
N LEU A 140 16.04 1.87 -4.12
CA LEU A 140 14.79 2.41 -3.60
C LEU A 140 14.87 3.94 -3.66
N ALA A 141 13.76 4.58 -4.03
CA ALA A 141 13.71 6.03 -4.17
C ALA A 141 13.67 6.74 -2.80
N TYR A 142 13.18 6.05 -1.76
CA TYR A 142 12.89 6.65 -0.46
C TYR A 142 13.39 5.81 0.71
N THR A 143 13.52 6.48 1.85
CA THR A 143 13.47 5.88 3.19
C THR A 143 12.43 6.62 4.01
N MET A 144 11.72 5.90 4.86
CA MET A 144 10.75 6.46 5.80
C MET A 144 11.41 6.52 7.17
N VAL A 145 11.35 7.70 7.82
CA VAL A 145 11.66 7.87 9.23
C VAL A 145 10.32 7.90 9.96
N ASP A 146 9.96 6.79 10.58
CA ASP A 146 8.67 6.66 11.24
C ASP A 146 8.69 7.29 12.65
N GLU A 147 7.72 6.95 13.49
CA GLU A 147 7.55 7.52 14.83
C GLU A 147 8.85 7.60 15.66
N GLY A 148 9.03 8.73 16.37
CA GLY A 148 10.11 8.92 17.35
C GLY A 148 11.11 10.02 16.99
N TRP A 149 11.05 10.61 15.79
CA TRP A 149 12.07 11.55 15.30
C TRP A 149 11.94 13.00 15.79
N TYR A 150 10.79 13.38 16.37
CA TYR A 150 10.54 14.74 16.88
C TYR A 150 10.21 14.77 18.37
N VAL A 151 10.41 15.94 19.00
CA VAL A 151 10.22 16.11 20.44
C VAL A 151 8.83 15.66 20.87
N ASN A 152 8.78 14.84 21.93
CA ASN A 152 7.55 14.29 22.50
C ASN A 152 6.69 13.48 21.48
N SER A 153 7.33 12.79 20.53
CA SER A 153 6.74 11.67 19.76
C SER A 153 7.01 10.31 20.43
N GLY A 154 6.57 9.20 19.85
CA GLY A 154 6.82 7.84 20.40
C GLY A 154 5.70 7.28 21.28
N GLY A 155 4.50 7.85 21.19
CA GLY A 155 3.33 7.47 22.00
C GLY A 155 2.28 6.66 21.24
N GLY A 156 2.55 6.30 19.98
CA GLY A 156 1.57 5.81 19.02
C GLY A 156 0.39 6.80 18.92
N PRO A 157 -0.84 6.36 19.25
CA PRO A 157 -2.02 7.23 19.20
C PRO A 157 -2.05 8.30 20.30
N ILE A 158 -1.12 8.27 21.27
CA ILE A 158 -1.10 9.22 22.38
C ILE A 158 -0.28 10.44 21.99
N LEU A 159 -0.95 11.60 21.92
CA LEU A 159 -0.28 12.87 21.71
C LEU A 159 0.26 13.43 23.03
N PHE A 160 1.59 13.43 23.20
CA PHE A 160 2.21 14.01 24.38
C PHE A 160 2.20 15.55 24.36
N PRO A 161 2.03 16.21 25.52
CA PRO A 161 2.10 17.67 25.61
C PRO A 161 3.41 18.24 25.05
N GLY A 162 3.32 19.29 24.24
CA GLY A 162 4.49 19.95 23.66
C GLY A 162 5.13 19.23 22.47
N ALA A 163 4.48 18.18 21.94
CA ALA A 163 4.87 17.55 20.69
C ALA A 163 4.91 18.57 19.53
N ASP A 164 6.02 18.60 18.79
CA ASP A 164 6.27 19.57 17.71
C ASP A 164 7.13 18.96 16.60
N PRO A 165 6.56 18.62 15.43
CA PRO A 165 7.29 18.03 14.31
C PRO A 165 8.31 18.99 13.67
N THR A 166 8.35 20.26 14.07
CA THR A 166 9.39 21.20 13.62
C THR A 166 10.64 21.19 14.49
N ARG A 167 10.67 20.37 15.54
CA ARG A 167 11.78 20.23 16.48
C ARG A 167 12.15 18.74 16.60
N THR A 168 13.27 18.35 16.03
CA THR A 168 13.77 16.97 16.10
C THR A 168 14.23 16.61 17.52
N VAL A 169 14.27 15.31 17.84
CA VAL A 169 14.98 14.83 19.04
C VAL A 169 16.50 15.05 18.90
N PRO A 170 17.28 15.16 19.99
CA PRO A 170 18.72 15.40 19.93
C PRO A 170 19.52 14.37 19.10
N GLU A 171 19.00 13.15 18.99
CA GLU A 171 19.60 12.03 18.28
C GLU A 171 19.39 12.09 16.76
N ILE A 172 18.57 13.02 16.26
CA ILE A 172 18.23 13.20 14.85
C ILE A 172 18.62 14.61 14.36
N ASP A 173 19.54 14.66 13.40
CA ASP A 173 19.83 15.84 12.58
C ASP A 173 19.18 15.66 11.20
N LEU A 174 17.89 16.01 11.12
CA LEU A 174 17.09 15.84 9.91
C LEU A 174 17.71 16.54 8.67
N PRO A 175 18.18 17.81 8.74
CA PRO A 175 18.91 18.41 7.61
C PRO A 175 20.14 17.61 7.16
N SER A 176 20.91 17.03 8.08
CA SER A 176 22.06 16.18 7.76
C SER A 176 21.65 14.88 7.10
N LEU A 177 20.59 14.23 7.60
CA LEU A 177 20.03 13.02 7.00
C LEU A 177 19.48 13.28 5.59
N VAL A 178 18.78 14.41 5.37
CA VAL A 178 18.32 14.80 4.02
C VAL A 178 19.50 15.02 3.07
N ARG A 179 20.58 15.68 3.51
CA ARG A 179 21.80 15.84 2.69
C ARG A 179 22.45 14.48 2.38
N TYR A 180 22.50 13.58 3.34
CA TYR A 180 23.05 12.24 3.17
C TYR A 180 22.20 11.39 2.21
N GLY A 181 20.89 11.35 2.41
CA GLY A 181 19.96 10.71 1.48
C GLY A 181 20.14 11.21 0.06
N ARG A 182 20.19 12.54 -0.13
CA ARG A 182 20.42 13.15 -1.45
C ARG A 182 21.73 12.70 -2.10
N SER A 183 22.84 12.62 -1.35
CA SER A 183 24.13 12.16 -1.90
C SER A 183 24.12 10.67 -2.28
N ARG A 184 23.14 9.91 -1.77
CA ARG A 184 22.88 8.51 -2.10
C ARG A 184 21.73 8.32 -3.11
N GLY A 185 21.09 9.39 -3.58
CA GLY A 185 19.94 9.32 -4.48
C GLY A 185 18.63 8.89 -3.81
N VAL A 186 18.52 9.00 -2.49
CA VAL A 186 17.37 8.58 -1.67
C VAL A 186 16.68 9.80 -1.04
N GLY A 187 15.38 9.92 -1.22
CA GLY A 187 14.55 10.92 -0.55
C GLY A 187 14.08 10.46 0.83
N LEU A 188 13.88 11.40 1.75
CA LEU A 188 13.31 11.09 3.06
C LEU A 188 11.81 11.39 3.06
N ILE A 189 11.04 10.49 3.67
CA ILE A 189 9.63 10.66 4.03
C ILE A 189 9.58 10.57 5.55
N VAL A 190 8.78 11.42 6.20
CA VAL A 190 8.71 11.46 7.67
C VAL A 190 7.29 11.28 8.17
N TRP A 191 7.14 10.53 9.26
CA TRP A 191 5.85 10.30 9.91
C TRP A 191 5.43 11.46 10.83
N MET A 192 4.13 11.71 11.00
CA MET A 192 3.61 12.54 12.09
C MET A 192 2.16 12.24 12.47
N HIS A 193 1.80 12.53 13.70
CA HIS A 193 0.42 12.45 14.18
C HIS A 193 -0.47 13.55 13.58
N TRP A 194 -1.65 13.18 13.05
CA TRP A 194 -2.54 14.09 12.30
C TRP A 194 -2.94 15.36 13.05
N ALA A 195 -3.28 15.23 14.33
CA ALA A 195 -3.77 16.35 15.15
C ALA A 195 -2.77 17.52 15.27
N LEU A 196 -1.47 17.25 15.15
CA LEU A 196 -0.44 18.29 15.12
C LEU A 196 -0.51 19.08 13.82
N LEU A 197 -0.72 18.38 12.71
CA LEU A 197 -0.82 18.98 11.40
C LEU A 197 -2.14 19.74 11.22
N ASP A 198 -3.26 19.22 11.74
CA ASP A 198 -4.55 19.93 11.69
C ASP A 198 -4.49 21.27 12.47
N ARG A 199 -3.73 21.31 13.57
CA ARG A 199 -3.54 22.52 14.38
C ARG A 199 -2.70 23.60 13.69
N ASP A 200 -1.66 23.23 12.95
CA ASP A 200 -0.66 24.18 12.42
C ASP A 200 -0.02 23.72 11.11
N MET A 201 -0.88 23.43 10.13
CA MET A 201 -0.52 22.77 8.87
C MET A 201 0.58 23.52 8.10
N GLU A 202 0.36 24.80 7.81
CA GLU A 202 1.24 25.58 6.93
C GLU A 202 2.65 25.74 7.52
N ARG A 203 2.76 25.99 8.84
CA ARG A 203 4.07 26.14 9.48
C ARG A 203 4.87 24.84 9.41
N ILE A 204 4.22 23.71 9.70
CA ILE A 204 4.84 22.38 9.70
C ILE A 204 5.27 22.01 8.28
N LEU A 205 4.36 22.09 7.30
CA LEU A 205 4.68 21.73 5.91
C LEU A 205 5.76 22.63 5.33
N SER A 206 5.72 23.93 5.61
CA SER A 206 6.76 24.88 5.18
C SER A 206 8.13 24.58 5.81
N PHE A 207 8.18 24.12 7.05
CA PHE A 207 9.43 23.64 7.67
C PHE A 207 10.00 22.40 6.97
N LEU A 208 9.14 21.42 6.65
CA LEU A 208 9.54 20.17 6.01
C LEU A 208 10.04 20.40 4.57
N GLU A 209 9.31 21.22 3.80
CA GLU A 209 9.71 21.63 2.45
C GLU A 209 11.09 22.30 2.45
N ARG A 210 11.31 23.28 3.35
CA ARG A 210 12.62 23.95 3.49
C ARG A 210 13.75 23.00 3.87
N THR A 211 13.45 22.00 4.70
CA THR A 211 14.44 20.98 5.11
C THR A 211 14.80 20.05 3.95
N GLY A 212 13.92 19.93 2.94
CA GLY A 212 14.13 19.14 1.73
C GLY A 212 13.61 17.71 1.81
N VAL A 213 12.76 17.42 2.80
CA VAL A 213 11.96 16.20 2.89
C VAL A 213 11.10 16.06 1.62
N LYS A 214 10.85 14.81 1.20
CA LYS A 214 10.11 14.50 -0.04
C LYS A 214 8.65 14.16 0.17
N GLY A 215 8.26 13.77 1.38
CA GLY A 215 6.88 13.48 1.69
C GLY A 215 6.64 13.28 3.17
N ILE A 216 5.38 13.03 3.49
CA ILE A 216 4.92 12.79 4.86
C ILE A 216 4.00 11.58 4.91
N LYS A 217 4.09 10.82 5.99
CA LYS A 217 3.11 9.84 6.42
C LYS A 217 2.34 10.42 7.60
N ILE A 218 1.02 10.48 7.50
CA ILE A 218 0.15 11.02 8.54
C ILE A 218 -0.68 9.91 9.13
N ASP A 219 -0.81 9.88 10.45
CA ASP A 219 -1.39 8.73 11.14
C ASP A 219 -2.38 9.10 12.24
N PHE A 220 -3.15 8.11 12.68
CA PHE A 220 -4.08 8.09 13.81
C PHE A 220 -5.34 8.95 13.68
N MET A 221 -5.81 9.22 12.45
CA MET A 221 -7.08 9.92 12.24
C MET A 221 -8.27 9.15 12.83
N ASN A 222 -8.32 7.83 12.60
CA ASN A 222 -9.27 6.87 13.14
C ASN A 222 -10.74 7.31 13.03
N ARG A 223 -11.05 8.05 11.96
CA ARG A 223 -12.30 8.75 11.73
C ARG A 223 -12.59 8.82 10.24
N ASP A 224 -13.86 8.72 9.89
CA ASP A 224 -14.35 8.85 8.52
C ASP A 224 -15.69 9.63 8.47
N ASP A 225 -15.95 10.42 9.50
CA ASP A 225 -17.01 11.43 9.50
C ASP A 225 -16.67 12.62 8.59
N GLN A 226 -17.69 13.43 8.27
CA GLN A 226 -17.59 14.54 7.32
C GLN A 226 -16.38 15.45 7.54
N GLU A 227 -16.04 15.76 8.79
CA GLU A 227 -14.94 16.67 9.13
C GLU A 227 -13.57 16.04 8.81
N MET A 228 -13.41 14.75 9.10
CA MET A 228 -12.15 14.05 8.84
C MET A 228 -11.94 13.81 7.34
N ILE A 229 -13.02 13.52 6.61
CA ILE A 229 -12.96 13.44 5.14
C ILE A 229 -12.53 14.78 4.55
N ALA A 230 -13.07 15.89 5.07
CA ALA A 230 -12.62 17.22 4.69
C ALA A 230 -11.13 17.44 5.04
N PHE A 231 -10.65 16.94 6.17
CA PHE A 231 -9.23 17.00 6.54
C PHE A 231 -8.34 16.29 5.52
N TYR A 232 -8.70 15.09 5.05
CA TYR A 232 -7.95 14.36 4.02
C TYR A 232 -7.76 15.20 2.75
N HIS A 233 -8.81 15.89 2.29
CA HIS A 233 -8.72 16.78 1.13
C HIS A 233 -7.90 18.05 1.44
N ARG A 234 -8.07 18.66 2.61
CA ARG A 234 -7.28 19.83 3.03
C ARG A 234 -5.79 19.52 3.03
N VAL A 235 -5.40 18.37 3.60
CA VAL A 235 -3.99 17.99 3.71
C VAL A 235 -3.39 17.56 2.37
N ALA A 236 -4.15 16.87 1.52
CA ALA A 236 -3.72 16.55 0.16
C ALA A 236 -3.45 17.83 -0.67
N ALA A 237 -4.34 18.82 -0.56
CA ALA A 237 -4.16 20.13 -1.20
C ALA A 237 -2.96 20.90 -0.63
N ALA A 238 -2.78 20.90 0.69
CA ALA A 238 -1.68 21.63 1.34
C ALA A 238 -0.32 21.00 1.02
N THR A 239 -0.20 19.68 1.10
CA THR A 239 1.02 18.97 0.71
C THR A 239 1.35 19.16 -0.77
N ALA A 240 0.36 19.28 -1.65
CA ALA A 240 0.56 19.63 -3.06
C ALA A 240 1.20 21.01 -3.23
N ARG A 241 0.74 22.03 -2.46
CA ARG A 241 1.35 23.38 -2.49
C ARG A 241 2.81 23.40 -2.02
N HIS A 242 3.16 22.48 -1.12
CA HIS A 242 4.50 22.33 -0.56
C HIS A 242 5.37 21.27 -1.25
N HIS A 243 4.92 20.70 -2.38
CA HIS A 243 5.64 19.66 -3.12
C HIS A 243 6.03 18.44 -2.27
N LEU A 244 5.14 18.02 -1.37
CA LEU A 244 5.30 16.88 -0.49
C LEU A 244 4.39 15.72 -0.92
N LEU A 245 4.98 14.53 -1.07
CA LEU A 245 4.22 13.29 -1.24
C LEU A 245 3.43 13.00 0.04
N LEU A 246 2.26 12.38 -0.10
CA LEU A 246 1.35 12.09 1.00
C LEU A 246 1.01 10.60 1.08
N ASP A 247 1.17 10.06 2.28
CA ASP A 247 0.71 8.74 2.72
C ASP A 247 -0.18 8.90 3.97
N LEU A 248 -1.30 8.18 4.02
CA LEU A 248 -2.30 8.27 5.09
C LEU A 248 -2.49 6.92 5.79
N HIS A 249 -2.11 6.84 7.06
CA HIS A 249 -2.35 5.72 7.99
C HIS A 249 -3.41 6.09 9.03
N GLY A 250 -4.01 5.08 9.68
CA GLY A 250 -5.17 5.32 10.54
C GLY A 250 -6.33 6.00 9.79
N ALA A 251 -6.35 5.87 8.47
CA ALA A 251 -7.39 6.35 7.59
C ALA A 251 -8.28 5.17 7.15
N THR A 252 -9.51 5.49 6.71
CA THR A 252 -10.42 4.50 6.11
C THR A 252 -9.95 4.07 4.71
N HIS A 253 -10.79 3.52 3.83
CA HIS A 253 -10.43 3.18 2.45
C HIS A 253 -10.46 4.42 1.53
N PRO A 254 -9.71 4.47 0.41
CA PRO A 254 -9.72 5.61 -0.51
C PRO A 254 -10.93 5.57 -1.47
N TRP A 255 -11.24 6.71 -2.10
CA TRP A 255 -12.42 6.88 -2.98
C TRP A 255 -12.07 7.46 -4.36
N GLY A 256 -10.94 7.04 -4.93
CA GLY A 256 -10.41 7.59 -6.18
C GLY A 256 -9.70 8.94 -6.02
N MET A 257 -9.31 9.30 -4.79
CA MET A 257 -8.65 10.57 -4.46
C MET A 257 -7.32 10.79 -5.20
N THR A 258 -6.67 9.71 -5.67
CA THR A 258 -5.43 9.77 -6.48
C THR A 258 -5.60 10.55 -7.78
N ARG A 259 -6.83 10.61 -8.34
CA ARG A 259 -7.09 11.41 -9.54
C ARG A 259 -7.17 12.91 -9.22
N THR A 260 -7.80 13.28 -8.11
CA THR A 260 -7.92 14.67 -7.65
C THR A 260 -6.56 15.19 -7.15
N TRP A 261 -5.84 14.37 -6.39
CA TRP A 261 -4.59 14.70 -5.72
C TRP A 261 -3.49 13.67 -6.07
N PRO A 262 -2.74 13.83 -7.16
CA PRO A 262 -1.70 12.88 -7.55
C PRO A 262 -0.56 12.72 -6.54
N ASN A 263 -0.34 13.72 -5.68
CA ASN A 263 0.65 13.65 -4.60
C ASN A 263 0.21 12.75 -3.44
N PHE A 264 -1.09 12.44 -3.31
CA PHE A 264 -1.58 11.35 -2.46
C PHE A 264 -1.21 10.02 -3.12
N LEU A 265 -0.13 9.41 -2.62
CA LEU A 265 0.45 8.22 -3.22
C LEU A 265 -0.26 6.97 -2.74
N THR A 266 -0.57 6.87 -1.45
CA THR A 266 -1.14 5.66 -0.88
C THR A 266 -1.82 5.92 0.45
N GLN A 267 -2.52 4.90 0.93
CA GLN A 267 -3.28 4.91 2.17
C GLN A 267 -3.38 3.50 2.73
N GLU A 268 -3.36 3.37 4.05
CA GLU A 268 -3.51 2.10 4.74
C GLU A 268 -4.95 1.57 4.57
N GLY A 269 -5.87 1.89 5.49
CA GLY A 269 -7.25 1.42 5.44
C GLY A 269 -7.36 -0.09 5.23
N VAL A 270 -6.43 -0.85 5.82
CA VAL A 270 -6.26 -2.28 5.60
C VAL A 270 -5.70 -2.92 6.85
N LEU A 271 -6.07 -4.18 7.09
CA LEU A 271 -5.35 -5.03 8.04
C LEU A 271 -4.02 -5.47 7.40
N GLY A 272 -2.99 -4.60 7.49
CA GLY A 272 -1.70 -4.73 6.80
C GLY A 272 -0.68 -5.65 7.48
N ALA A 273 0.55 -5.67 6.96
CA ALA A 273 1.62 -6.53 7.47
C ALA A 273 2.02 -6.23 8.92
N GLU A 274 1.80 -5.01 9.41
CA GLU A 274 2.04 -4.63 10.80
C GLU A 274 1.33 -5.52 11.83
N TYR A 275 0.13 -6.01 11.52
CA TYR A 275 -0.60 -6.93 12.38
C TYR A 275 0.07 -8.30 12.56
N GLY A 276 1.09 -8.62 11.76
CA GLY A 276 1.97 -9.77 11.99
C GLY A 276 2.81 -9.64 13.27
N LYS A 277 2.94 -8.43 13.82
CA LYS A 277 3.65 -8.15 15.08
C LYS A 277 2.87 -8.58 16.32
N TRP A 278 1.54 -8.71 16.24
CA TRP A 278 0.68 -9.02 17.40
C TRP A 278 -0.52 -9.94 17.13
N THR A 279 -0.73 -10.41 15.89
CA THR A 279 -1.85 -11.33 15.57
C THR A 279 -1.44 -12.44 14.60
N LYS A 280 -2.33 -13.44 14.46
CA LYS A 280 -2.23 -14.47 13.41
C LYS A 280 -3.14 -14.22 12.19
N ARG A 281 -3.78 -13.04 12.09
CA ARG A 281 -4.86 -12.80 11.11
C ARG A 281 -4.37 -12.62 9.67
N ILE A 282 -3.08 -12.32 9.49
CA ILE A 282 -2.47 -11.98 8.20
C ILE A 282 -2.08 -13.25 7.44
N THR A 283 -3.10 -14.02 7.05
CA THR A 283 -2.97 -15.29 6.33
C THR A 283 -2.87 -15.08 4.81
N ALA A 284 -2.50 -16.13 4.07
CA ALA A 284 -2.54 -16.10 2.61
C ALA A 284 -3.95 -15.79 2.07
N ARG A 285 -4.99 -16.48 2.58
CA ARG A 285 -6.39 -16.16 2.26
C ARG A 285 -6.73 -14.68 2.50
N HIS A 286 -6.31 -14.09 3.62
CA HIS A 286 -6.53 -12.67 3.90
C HIS A 286 -5.91 -11.79 2.81
N ASN A 287 -4.62 -11.99 2.52
CA ASN A 287 -3.90 -11.22 1.51
C ASN A 287 -4.52 -11.34 0.11
N ILE A 288 -4.95 -12.54 -0.26
CA ILE A 288 -5.63 -12.78 -1.54
C ILE A 288 -6.98 -12.07 -1.57
N THR A 289 -7.74 -12.12 -0.47
CA THR A 289 -9.05 -11.46 -0.37
C THR A 289 -8.91 -9.94 -0.56
N LEU A 290 -7.89 -9.32 0.02
CA LEU A 290 -7.64 -7.88 -0.13
C LEU A 290 -7.51 -7.45 -1.61
N ALA A 291 -6.89 -8.27 -2.44
CA ALA A 291 -6.73 -8.00 -3.87
C ALA A 291 -8.06 -7.95 -4.64
N TYR A 292 -9.08 -8.68 -4.16
CA TYR A 292 -10.42 -8.68 -4.74
C TYR A 292 -11.38 -7.70 -4.05
N THR A 293 -11.02 -7.13 -2.89
CA THR A 293 -11.90 -6.26 -2.11
C THR A 293 -11.30 -4.88 -1.91
N ARG A 294 -10.50 -4.66 -0.86
CA ARG A 294 -9.89 -3.38 -0.50
C ARG A 294 -9.12 -2.73 -1.65
N MET A 295 -8.45 -3.52 -2.48
CA MET A 295 -7.69 -3.01 -3.63
C MET A 295 -8.57 -2.34 -4.69
N LEU A 296 -9.85 -2.72 -4.78
CA LEU A 296 -10.79 -2.07 -5.71
C LEU A 296 -11.06 -0.60 -5.36
N ALA A 297 -10.78 -0.20 -4.11
CA ALA A 297 -10.95 1.18 -3.65
C ALA A 297 -9.83 2.12 -4.17
N GLY A 298 -8.66 1.57 -4.49
CA GLY A 298 -7.45 2.30 -4.85
C GLY A 298 -6.22 1.82 -4.07
N PRO A 299 -5.10 2.56 -4.15
CA PRO A 299 -3.82 2.15 -3.56
C PRO A 299 -3.91 1.72 -2.10
N MET A 300 -3.03 0.81 -1.73
CA MET A 300 -3.02 0.19 -0.41
C MET A 300 -1.59 0.06 0.10
N ASP A 301 -1.27 0.83 1.14
CA ASP A 301 -0.02 0.63 1.87
C ASP A 301 -0.13 -0.57 2.81
N TYR A 302 -0.05 -1.75 2.21
CA TYR A 302 -0.04 -3.02 2.94
C TYR A 302 1.26 -3.22 3.74
N THR A 303 2.33 -2.54 3.35
CA THR A 303 3.71 -2.68 3.85
C THR A 303 4.34 -4.07 3.61
N PRO A 304 4.47 -4.53 2.35
CA PRO A 304 5.02 -5.86 2.05
C PRO A 304 6.54 -5.94 2.28
N GLY A 305 7.09 -7.14 2.04
CA GLY A 305 8.53 -7.34 1.94
C GLY A 305 9.20 -7.87 3.19
N GLY A 306 8.45 -8.51 4.09
CA GLY A 306 9.04 -9.23 5.22
C GLY A 306 9.87 -10.42 4.73
N TYR A 307 11.14 -10.50 5.16
CA TYR A 307 12.08 -11.53 4.69
C TYR A 307 12.29 -12.67 5.69
N ARG A 308 11.64 -12.59 6.85
CA ARG A 308 11.50 -13.70 7.81
C ARG A 308 10.21 -14.45 7.52
N ASN A 309 10.28 -15.46 6.64
CA ASN A 309 9.12 -16.21 6.19
C ASN A 309 8.91 -17.47 7.01
N ALA A 310 7.67 -17.71 7.45
CA ALA A 310 7.28 -18.92 8.16
C ALA A 310 6.02 -19.54 7.54
N THR A 311 5.86 -20.85 7.70
CA THR A 311 4.58 -21.49 7.42
C THR A 311 3.55 -21.10 8.48
N PRO A 312 2.24 -21.22 8.20
CA PRO A 312 1.20 -21.00 9.23
C PRO A 312 1.41 -21.82 10.52
N ALA A 313 1.95 -23.04 10.39
CA ALA A 313 2.22 -23.93 11.51
C ALA A 313 3.40 -23.47 12.39
N THR A 314 4.40 -22.83 11.79
CA THR A 314 5.64 -22.41 12.48
C THR A 314 5.69 -20.92 12.79
N PHE A 315 4.67 -20.16 12.39
CA PHE A 315 4.61 -18.73 12.62
C PHE A 315 4.53 -18.39 14.11
N ALA A 316 5.39 -17.46 14.52
CA ALA A 316 5.37 -16.85 15.83
C ALA A 316 5.13 -15.34 15.73
N ILE A 317 4.29 -14.85 16.64
CA ILE A 317 4.07 -13.42 16.84
C ILE A 317 5.31 -12.83 17.50
N ALA A 318 5.84 -11.75 16.93
CA ALA A 318 6.96 -11.02 17.51
C ALA A 318 6.82 -9.53 17.23
N ALA A 319 6.84 -8.69 18.28
CA ALA A 319 6.74 -7.24 18.14
C ALA A 319 7.97 -6.65 17.41
N THR A 320 9.12 -7.31 17.52
CA THR A 320 10.39 -6.92 16.92
C THR A 320 10.89 -8.09 16.07
N GLY A 321 11.31 -7.81 14.84
CA GLY A 321 11.64 -8.81 13.84
C GLY A 321 10.49 -9.75 13.49
N PRO A 322 9.27 -9.23 13.23
CA PRO A 322 8.12 -10.07 12.89
C PRO A 322 8.39 -10.98 11.70
N GLN A 323 7.69 -12.10 11.68
CA GLN A 323 7.65 -13.02 10.54
C GLN A 323 6.46 -12.70 9.64
N THR A 324 6.50 -13.20 8.40
CA THR A 324 5.32 -13.31 7.54
C THR A 324 4.86 -14.76 7.52
N GLN A 325 3.54 -14.98 7.44
CA GLN A 325 2.92 -16.32 7.41
C GLN A 325 2.83 -16.92 6.00
N THR A 326 3.62 -16.37 5.08
CA THR A 326 3.63 -16.74 3.67
C THR A 326 5.08 -16.93 3.21
N THR A 327 5.26 -17.61 2.09
CA THR A 327 6.60 -17.84 1.54
C THR A 327 7.27 -16.55 1.07
N ARG A 328 8.58 -16.62 0.81
CA ARG A 328 9.35 -15.53 0.21
C ARG A 328 8.75 -15.12 -1.13
N ALA A 329 8.37 -16.08 -1.98
CA ALA A 329 7.82 -15.75 -3.29
C ALA A 329 6.45 -15.06 -3.20
N ALA A 330 5.62 -15.42 -2.21
CA ALA A 330 4.37 -14.72 -1.92
C ALA A 330 4.62 -13.26 -1.49
N GLU A 331 5.62 -13.00 -0.65
CA GLU A 331 5.99 -11.63 -0.27
C GLU A 331 6.45 -10.80 -1.47
N LEU A 332 7.23 -11.39 -2.37
CA LEU A 332 7.61 -10.72 -3.62
C LEU A 332 6.40 -10.47 -4.53
N ALA A 333 5.46 -11.43 -4.62
CA ALA A 333 4.28 -11.32 -5.47
C ALA A 333 3.37 -10.14 -5.06
N LYS A 334 3.37 -9.76 -3.78
CA LYS A 334 2.61 -8.60 -3.29
C LYS A 334 3.00 -7.29 -3.98
N TYR A 335 4.26 -7.14 -4.41
CA TYR A 335 4.70 -5.95 -5.15
C TYR A 335 4.06 -5.81 -6.54
N VAL A 336 3.46 -6.89 -7.07
CA VAL A 336 2.69 -6.84 -8.32
C VAL A 336 1.18 -6.93 -8.04
N VAL A 337 0.76 -7.76 -7.08
CA VAL A 337 -0.67 -7.93 -6.79
C VAL A 337 -1.26 -6.67 -6.15
N PHE A 338 -0.55 -6.07 -5.19
CA PHE A 338 -0.99 -4.86 -4.50
C PHE A 338 -0.44 -3.62 -5.19
N GLU A 339 -1.35 -2.72 -5.56
CA GLU A 339 -0.99 -1.43 -6.14
C GLU A 339 -0.70 -0.42 -5.03
N SER A 340 0.49 0.15 -5.04
CA SER A 340 0.86 1.25 -4.15
C SER A 340 1.97 2.09 -4.80
N PRO A 341 1.65 3.30 -5.30
CA PRO A 341 2.64 4.26 -5.81
C PRO A 341 3.77 4.60 -4.83
N LEU A 342 3.54 4.45 -3.53
CA LEU A 342 4.60 4.39 -2.52
C LEU A 342 4.54 3.03 -1.83
N GLN A 343 5.50 2.14 -2.11
CA GLN A 343 5.45 0.77 -1.59
C GLN A 343 6.60 0.50 -0.62
N SER A 344 6.27 0.07 0.59
CA SER A 344 7.27 -0.20 1.61
C SER A 344 8.06 -1.48 1.34
N VAL A 345 9.30 -1.49 1.82
CA VAL A 345 10.22 -2.61 1.94
C VAL A 345 10.46 -2.76 3.44
N ALA A 346 9.58 -3.53 4.09
CA ALA A 346 9.28 -3.39 5.51
C ALA A 346 10.33 -3.95 6.49
N ASP A 347 11.22 -4.83 6.04
CA ASP A 347 12.15 -5.52 6.94
C ASP A 347 13.44 -4.72 7.20
N SER A 348 14.25 -5.16 8.15
CA SER A 348 15.51 -4.50 8.45
C SER A 348 16.58 -4.83 7.38
N PRO A 349 17.53 -3.92 7.12
CA PRO A 349 18.68 -4.18 6.24
C PRO A 349 19.42 -5.51 6.52
N ASP A 350 19.52 -5.90 7.79
CA ASP A 350 20.12 -7.17 8.19
C ASP A 350 19.30 -8.38 7.76
N ALA A 351 17.96 -8.29 7.79
CA ALA A 351 17.08 -9.35 7.32
C ALA A 351 17.24 -9.63 5.82
N TYR A 352 17.58 -8.59 5.05
CA TYR A 352 17.79 -8.68 3.61
C TYR A 352 19.18 -9.20 3.23
N ARG A 353 20.19 -9.02 4.08
CA ARG A 353 21.59 -9.33 3.74
C ARG A 353 21.76 -10.79 3.30
N GLY A 354 22.27 -10.98 2.08
CA GLY A 354 22.55 -12.30 1.50
C GLY A 354 21.31 -13.11 1.10
N GLN A 355 20.12 -12.51 1.15
CA GLN A 355 18.87 -13.20 0.85
C GLN A 355 18.53 -13.19 -0.64
N LYS A 356 17.85 -14.24 -1.10
CA LYS A 356 17.33 -14.35 -2.48
C LYS A 356 16.13 -13.41 -2.70
N GLY A 357 15.95 -12.94 -3.93
CA GLY A 357 14.79 -12.15 -4.36
C GLY A 357 14.98 -10.63 -4.30
N LEU A 358 16.09 -10.15 -3.74
CA LEU A 358 16.43 -8.70 -3.72
C LEU A 358 16.55 -8.11 -5.14
N ASP A 359 17.01 -8.93 -6.08
CA ASP A 359 17.10 -8.56 -7.49
C ASP A 359 15.74 -8.31 -8.14
N PHE A 360 14.69 -9.02 -7.70
CA PHE A 360 13.32 -8.71 -8.07
C PHE A 360 12.84 -7.41 -7.42
N LEU A 361 13.04 -7.26 -6.09
CA LEU A 361 12.64 -6.04 -5.37
C LEU A 361 13.25 -4.78 -5.97
N SER A 362 14.53 -4.83 -6.35
CA SER A 362 15.20 -3.70 -6.99
C SER A 362 14.60 -3.39 -8.37
N ALA A 363 14.12 -4.39 -9.10
CA ALA A 363 13.66 -4.26 -10.49
C ALA A 363 12.16 -3.97 -10.65
N VAL A 364 11.31 -4.32 -9.68
CA VAL A 364 9.85 -4.09 -9.75
C VAL A 364 9.52 -2.59 -9.56
N PRO A 365 8.73 -1.96 -10.44
CA PRO A 365 8.33 -0.57 -10.30
C PRO A 365 7.24 -0.41 -9.23
N ALA A 366 6.93 0.83 -8.86
CA ALA A 366 5.82 1.16 -7.96
C ALA A 366 4.57 1.68 -8.69
N SER A 367 4.68 1.93 -10.01
CA SER A 367 3.60 2.43 -10.86
C SER A 367 3.49 1.62 -12.14
N TRP A 368 2.30 1.63 -12.73
CA TRP A 368 1.93 0.74 -13.83
C TRP A 368 1.20 1.50 -14.92
N ASP A 369 1.45 1.13 -16.17
CA ASP A 369 0.73 1.66 -17.34
C ASP A 369 -0.54 0.87 -17.64
N GLU A 370 -0.56 -0.40 -17.24
CA GLU A 370 -1.63 -1.35 -17.58
C GLU A 370 -1.68 -2.47 -16.55
N THR A 371 -2.89 -2.94 -16.26
CA THR A 371 -3.17 -4.06 -15.34
C THR A 371 -4.07 -5.06 -16.05
N ARG A 372 -3.79 -6.35 -15.87
CA ARG A 372 -4.54 -7.47 -16.44
C ARG A 372 -4.73 -8.54 -15.39
N PHE A 373 -5.99 -8.89 -15.10
CA PHE A 373 -6.29 -10.10 -14.36
C PHE A 373 -6.06 -11.32 -15.28
N LEU A 374 -5.30 -12.31 -14.81
CA LEU A 374 -4.99 -13.49 -15.61
C LEU A 374 -5.84 -14.69 -15.22
N GLN A 375 -5.83 -15.02 -13.94
CA GLN A 375 -6.53 -16.18 -13.40
C GLN A 375 -6.63 -16.03 -11.88
N GLY A 376 -7.68 -16.59 -11.28
CA GLY A 376 -7.78 -16.62 -9.83
C GLY A 376 -9.20 -16.85 -9.33
N THR A 377 -9.31 -17.16 -8.04
CA THR A 377 -10.59 -17.26 -7.34
C THR A 377 -10.53 -16.51 -6.01
N LEU A 378 -11.54 -15.68 -5.74
CA LEU A 378 -11.64 -14.89 -4.52
C LEU A 378 -11.40 -15.75 -3.27
N GLY A 379 -10.47 -15.30 -2.42
CA GLY A 379 -10.12 -15.94 -1.15
C GLY A 379 -9.35 -17.27 -1.27
N ARG A 380 -8.95 -17.68 -2.48
CA ARG A 380 -8.20 -18.92 -2.73
C ARG A 380 -6.88 -18.67 -3.45
N ASP A 381 -6.91 -17.98 -4.59
CA ASP A 381 -5.73 -17.75 -5.41
C ASP A 381 -5.91 -16.53 -6.34
N ILE A 382 -4.81 -15.96 -6.81
CA ILE A 382 -4.81 -14.82 -7.73
C ILE A 382 -3.52 -14.79 -8.55
N ALA A 383 -3.64 -14.42 -9.83
CA ALA A 383 -2.54 -14.08 -10.72
C ALA A 383 -2.91 -12.81 -11.51
N VAL A 384 -2.06 -11.79 -11.42
CA VAL A 384 -2.22 -10.49 -12.11
C VAL A 384 -0.94 -10.17 -12.88
N ALA A 385 -1.08 -9.62 -14.06
CA ALA A 385 0.00 -9.01 -14.82
C ALA A 385 -0.12 -7.48 -14.81
N ARG A 386 1.00 -6.78 -14.69
CA ARG A 386 1.07 -5.33 -14.82
C ARG A 386 2.22 -4.92 -15.73
N ARG A 387 2.00 -3.89 -16.54
CA ARG A 387 3.00 -3.37 -17.49
C ARG A 387 3.60 -2.07 -16.95
N HIS A 388 4.90 -1.90 -17.15
CA HIS A 388 5.58 -0.63 -16.95
C HIS A 388 6.61 -0.43 -18.06
N GLY A 389 6.39 0.60 -18.88
CA GLY A 389 7.06 0.76 -20.16
C GLY A 389 6.81 -0.47 -21.04
N THR A 390 7.88 -1.15 -21.43
CA THR A 390 7.80 -2.33 -22.29
C THR A 390 7.83 -3.66 -21.52
N ARG A 391 8.08 -3.63 -20.21
CA ARG A 391 8.20 -4.83 -19.38
C ARG A 391 6.87 -5.18 -18.73
N TRP A 392 6.60 -6.47 -18.66
CA TRP A 392 5.48 -7.01 -17.91
C TRP A 392 5.97 -7.69 -16.63
N TYR A 393 5.19 -7.57 -15.58
CA TYR A 393 5.43 -8.16 -14.28
C TYR A 393 4.23 -9.01 -13.92
N VAL A 394 4.44 -10.25 -13.53
CA VAL A 394 3.38 -11.16 -13.09
C VAL A 394 3.58 -11.43 -11.61
N GLY A 395 2.52 -11.34 -10.81
CA GLY A 395 2.49 -11.78 -9.43
C GLY A 395 1.36 -12.76 -9.22
N ALA A 396 1.65 -13.87 -8.53
CA ALA A 396 0.68 -14.88 -8.17
C ALA A 396 0.79 -15.25 -6.69
N MET A 397 -0.35 -15.45 -6.03
CA MET A 397 -0.45 -15.87 -4.64
C MET A 397 -1.52 -16.96 -4.49
N THR A 398 -1.36 -17.86 -3.51
CA THR A 398 -2.31 -18.94 -3.25
C THR A 398 -2.43 -19.28 -1.76
N ASP A 399 -3.62 -19.69 -1.33
CA ASP A 399 -3.88 -20.21 0.02
C ASP A 399 -3.50 -21.70 0.12
N ALA A 400 -3.88 -22.49 -0.89
CA ALA A 400 -3.58 -23.92 -1.01
C ALA A 400 -2.57 -24.19 -2.15
N PRO A 401 -1.89 -25.35 -2.22
CA PRO A 401 -0.97 -25.65 -3.31
C PRO A 401 -1.64 -25.47 -4.69
N ARG A 402 -0.96 -24.79 -5.60
CA ARG A 402 -1.55 -24.43 -6.91
C ARG A 402 -0.49 -24.44 -8.01
N THR A 403 -0.83 -25.03 -9.14
CA THR A 403 -0.10 -24.81 -10.41
C THR A 403 -0.97 -23.96 -11.33
N PHE A 404 -0.48 -22.78 -11.68
CA PHE A 404 -1.08 -21.94 -12.70
C PHE A 404 -0.57 -22.31 -14.09
N SER A 405 -1.44 -22.20 -15.09
CA SER A 405 -1.08 -22.20 -16.51
C SER A 405 -1.61 -20.92 -17.12
N LEU A 406 -0.78 -19.88 -17.11
CA LEU A 406 -1.19 -18.51 -17.43
C LEU A 406 -1.02 -18.24 -18.92
N PRO A 407 -2.09 -17.92 -19.67
CA PRO A 407 -1.95 -17.55 -21.07
C PRO A 407 -1.20 -16.22 -21.21
N LEU A 408 -0.26 -16.15 -22.16
CA LEU A 408 0.56 -14.96 -22.40
C LEU A 408 0.04 -14.08 -23.54
N SER A 409 -1.22 -14.25 -23.93
CA SER A 409 -1.84 -13.49 -25.04
C SER A 409 -1.92 -11.98 -24.83
N PHE A 410 -1.73 -11.49 -23.59
CA PHE A 410 -1.63 -10.06 -23.28
C PHE A 410 -0.29 -9.44 -23.72
N LEU A 411 0.71 -10.26 -24.04
CA LEU A 411 1.97 -9.78 -24.58
C LEU A 411 1.75 -9.25 -26.01
N GLY A 412 2.50 -8.21 -26.37
CA GLY A 412 2.59 -7.76 -27.77
C GLY A 412 3.35 -8.77 -28.63
N THR A 413 3.59 -8.46 -29.90
CA THR A 413 4.31 -9.36 -30.82
C THR A 413 5.76 -9.60 -30.40
N GLY A 414 6.34 -10.73 -30.83
CA GLY A 414 7.78 -11.01 -30.69
C GLY A 414 8.09 -12.02 -29.59
N ARG A 415 9.37 -12.06 -29.19
CA ARG A 415 9.88 -12.98 -28.15
C ARG A 415 10.16 -12.19 -26.87
N TYR A 416 9.90 -12.80 -25.73
CA TYR A 416 10.16 -12.20 -24.42
C TYR A 416 11.11 -13.10 -23.63
N THR A 417 12.07 -12.51 -22.92
CA THR A 417 12.80 -13.19 -21.85
C THR A 417 11.95 -13.17 -20.60
N VAL A 418 11.66 -14.34 -20.03
CA VAL A 418 10.96 -14.48 -18.76
C VAL A 418 11.96 -14.91 -17.70
N ARG A 419 12.04 -14.15 -16.61
CA ARG A 419 12.69 -14.59 -15.37
C ARG A 419 11.64 -14.80 -14.30
N THR A 420 11.64 -15.96 -13.66
CA THR A 420 10.69 -16.31 -12.59
C THR A 420 11.38 -16.46 -11.24
N TRP A 421 10.63 -16.20 -10.17
CA TRP A 421 10.96 -16.50 -8.78
C TRP A 421 9.76 -17.25 -8.20
N GLN A 422 9.94 -18.53 -7.91
CA GLN A 422 8.90 -19.41 -7.42
C GLN A 422 9.28 -19.96 -6.05
N ASP A 423 8.29 -20.50 -5.35
CA ASP A 423 8.51 -21.19 -4.08
C ASP A 423 9.56 -22.30 -4.21
N GLY A 424 10.40 -22.42 -3.18
CA GLY A 424 11.29 -23.55 -2.98
C GLY A 424 10.78 -24.54 -1.94
N VAL A 425 11.69 -25.33 -1.37
CA VAL A 425 11.36 -26.36 -0.38
C VAL A 425 10.98 -25.72 0.96
N ALA A 426 11.79 -24.78 1.45
CA ALA A 426 11.49 -24.02 2.67
C ALA A 426 10.71 -22.73 2.34
N PRO A 427 9.94 -22.16 3.30
CA PRO A 427 9.21 -20.91 3.07
C PRO A 427 10.12 -19.71 2.75
N THR A 428 11.41 -19.78 3.08
CA THR A 428 12.42 -18.75 2.76
C THR A 428 13.12 -18.97 1.41
N ASP A 429 12.94 -20.15 0.79
CA ASP A 429 13.63 -20.50 -0.44
C ASP A 429 12.97 -19.87 -1.67
N LEU A 430 13.77 -19.67 -2.71
CA LEU A 430 13.33 -19.32 -4.04
C LEU A 430 14.00 -20.21 -5.07
N VAL A 431 13.21 -20.68 -6.02
CA VAL A 431 13.65 -21.31 -7.28
C VAL A 431 13.52 -20.27 -8.38
N THR A 432 14.63 -20.00 -9.06
CA THR A 432 14.65 -19.06 -10.19
C THR A 432 14.91 -19.77 -11.50
N ALA A 433 14.24 -19.33 -12.56
CA ALA A 433 14.44 -19.84 -13.90
C ALA A 433 14.42 -18.70 -14.91
N THR A 434 15.11 -18.87 -16.03
CA THR A 434 15.05 -17.94 -17.17
C THR A 434 14.79 -18.72 -18.45
N HIS A 435 13.81 -18.30 -19.23
CA HIS A 435 13.47 -18.91 -20.52
C HIS A 435 12.91 -17.87 -21.48
N THR A 436 12.65 -18.28 -22.72
CA THR A 436 12.04 -17.41 -23.75
C THR A 436 10.64 -17.88 -24.05
N VAL A 437 9.71 -16.95 -24.21
CA VAL A 437 8.31 -17.21 -24.58
C VAL A 437 7.87 -16.32 -25.74
N VAL A 438 6.77 -16.69 -26.36
CA VAL A 438 5.99 -15.90 -27.31
C VAL A 438 4.53 -15.75 -26.82
N PRO A 439 3.71 -14.83 -27.38
CA PRO A 439 2.35 -14.58 -26.88
C PRO A 439 1.40 -15.78 -26.94
N SER A 440 1.66 -16.77 -27.81
CA SER A 440 0.88 -18.00 -27.90
C SER A 440 1.21 -19.02 -26.82
N ASP A 441 2.28 -18.80 -26.04
CA ASP A 441 2.70 -19.71 -24.99
C ASP A 441 1.89 -19.51 -23.71
N THR A 442 2.07 -20.45 -22.78
CA THR A 442 1.56 -20.37 -21.41
C THR A 442 2.72 -20.36 -20.42
N LEU A 443 2.65 -19.50 -19.40
CA LEU A 443 3.59 -19.50 -18.28
C LEU A 443 3.07 -20.41 -17.16
N SER A 444 3.82 -21.47 -16.87
CA SER A 444 3.55 -22.35 -15.73
C SER A 444 4.20 -21.80 -14.46
N LEU A 445 3.41 -21.63 -13.39
CA LEU A 445 3.90 -21.23 -12.07
C LEU A 445 3.43 -22.23 -11.02
N VAL A 446 4.35 -22.84 -10.29
CA VAL A 446 4.08 -23.83 -9.23
C VAL A 446 4.24 -23.15 -7.87
N LEU A 447 3.15 -23.11 -7.10
CA LEU A 447 3.07 -22.45 -5.81
C LEU A 447 2.81 -23.46 -4.69
N SER A 448 3.54 -23.30 -3.61
CA SER A 448 3.35 -24.01 -2.35
C SER A 448 2.09 -23.49 -1.63
N PRO A 449 1.57 -24.21 -0.61
CA PRO A 449 0.50 -23.67 0.24
C PRO A 449 0.96 -22.37 0.92
N SER A 450 0.05 -21.39 1.02
CA SER A 450 0.37 -20.02 1.48
C SER A 450 1.53 -19.37 0.71
N GLY A 451 1.71 -19.79 -0.54
CA GLY A 451 2.85 -19.48 -1.39
C GLY A 451 2.56 -18.51 -2.51
N GLY A 452 3.53 -18.35 -3.40
CA GLY A 452 3.48 -17.36 -4.46
C GLY A 452 4.54 -17.54 -5.54
N ALA A 453 4.46 -16.68 -6.54
CA ALA A 453 5.45 -16.59 -7.60
C ALA A 453 5.44 -15.20 -8.22
N THR A 454 6.60 -14.78 -8.72
CA THR A 454 6.71 -13.56 -9.55
C THR A 454 7.44 -13.86 -10.84
N ALA A 455 7.16 -13.06 -11.87
CA ALA A 455 7.92 -13.07 -13.11
C ALA A 455 8.13 -11.65 -13.64
N ILE A 456 9.26 -11.44 -14.32
CA ILE A 456 9.49 -10.29 -15.18
C ILE A 456 9.62 -10.81 -16.61
N LEU A 457 8.83 -10.25 -17.52
CA LEU A 457 8.83 -10.54 -18.95
C LEU A 457 9.32 -9.30 -19.69
N GLU A 458 10.46 -9.41 -20.35
CA GLU A 458 11.12 -8.31 -21.07
C GLU A 458 11.18 -8.64 -22.56
N PRO A 459 10.74 -7.74 -23.46
CA PRO A 459 10.88 -7.96 -24.89
C PRO A 459 12.34 -8.20 -25.26
N LYS A 460 12.58 -9.16 -26.15
CA LYS A 460 13.89 -9.32 -26.77
C LYS A 460 14.03 -8.27 -27.89
N PRO A 461 15.22 -7.65 -28.03
CA PRO A 461 15.52 -6.73 -29.13
C PRO A 461 15.29 -7.33 -30.51
#